data_AF-A0A969NX35-F1
#
_entry.id   AF-A0A969NX35-F1
#
_cell.length_a   1.000
_cell.length_b   1.000
_cell.length_c   1.000
_cell.angle_alpha   90.00
_cell.angle_beta   90.00
_cell.angle_gamma   90.00
#
_symmetry.space_group_name_H-M   'P 1'
#
loop_
_entity.id
_entity.type
_entity.pdbx_description
1 polymer ?
#
loop_
_entity_poly.entity_id
_entity_poly.type
_entity_poly.pdbx_seq_one_letter_code
_entity_poly.pdbx_strand_id
1 'polypeptide(L)'
;MEKIKCAIAFPVATKIIKQKYNLTPDGKEVAVQDIREVFTVVNQRLNSGQQYLVGNNLSSADITFAALASFVIRPEYHPVYNSQLSKLPAEMVMVINELRETPAGELVMRMYREHRPK
;
A
#
# COMPACT_ATOMS: atom_id res chain seq x y z
N MET A 1 -13.61 35.81 -3.15
CA MET A 1 -14.45 34.90 -3.98
C MET A 1 -13.85 33.50 -4.16
N GLU A 2 -12.54 33.31 -4.28
CA GLU A 2 -11.91 31.98 -4.45
C GLU A 2 -12.19 31.00 -3.31
N LYS A 3 -12.09 31.44 -2.06
CA LYS A 3 -12.33 30.58 -0.87
C LYS A 3 -13.75 30.01 -0.81
N ILE A 4 -14.74 30.77 -1.24
CA ILE A 4 -16.16 30.36 -1.24
C ILE A 4 -16.43 29.35 -2.38
N LYS A 5 -15.85 29.58 -3.56
CA LYS A 5 -15.91 28.61 -4.67
C LYS A 5 -15.25 27.28 -4.29
N CYS A 6 -14.11 27.34 -3.59
CA CYS A 6 -13.42 26.15 -3.10
C CYS A 6 -14.24 25.38 -2.05
N ALA A 7 -14.88 26.09 -1.11
CA ALA A 7 -15.72 25.49 -0.08
C ALA A 7 -16.96 24.78 -0.63
N ILE A 8 -17.51 25.21 -1.77
CA ILE A 8 -18.67 24.58 -2.42
C ILE A 8 -18.23 23.49 -3.41
N ALA A 9 -17.15 23.70 -4.16
CA ALA A 9 -16.64 22.71 -5.12
C ALA A 9 -16.08 21.45 -4.42
N PHE A 10 -15.44 21.60 -3.27
CA PHE A 10 -14.83 20.51 -2.51
C PHE A 10 -15.81 19.42 -2.05
N PRO A 11 -16.97 19.72 -1.42
CA PRO A 11 -17.95 18.70 -1.04
C PRO A 11 -18.59 18.01 -2.25
N VAL A 12 -18.80 18.74 -3.37
CA VAL A 12 -19.33 18.15 -4.61
C VAL A 12 -18.33 17.16 -5.21
N ALA A 13 -17.06 17.55 -5.34
CA ALA A 13 -16.00 16.66 -5.81
C ALA A 13 -15.86 15.42 -4.91
N THR A 14 -15.90 15.62 -3.59
CA THR A 14 -15.85 14.53 -2.60
C THR A 14 -17.01 13.56 -2.78
N LYS A 15 -18.23 14.05 -3.02
CA LYS A 15 -19.41 13.21 -3.26
C LYS A 15 -19.26 12.40 -4.56
N ILE A 16 -18.77 13.01 -5.63
CA ILE A 16 -18.51 12.34 -6.91
C ILE A 16 -17.46 11.24 -6.74
N ILE A 17 -16.37 11.51 -6.01
CA ILE A 17 -15.32 10.51 -5.72
C ILE A 17 -15.92 9.35 -4.93
N LYS A 18 -16.65 9.63 -3.84
CA LYS A 18 -17.28 8.58 -3.03
C LYS A 18 -18.22 7.70 -3.85
N GLN A 19 -19.01 8.30 -4.74
CA GLN A 19 -19.91 7.55 -5.62
C GLN A 19 -19.15 6.75 -6.68
N LYS A 20 -18.19 7.36 -7.39
CA LYS A 20 -17.45 6.68 -8.47
C LYS A 20 -16.60 5.52 -7.97
N TYR A 21 -16.01 5.65 -6.79
CA TYR A 21 -15.19 4.61 -6.18
C TYR A 21 -15.98 3.72 -5.19
N ASN A 22 -17.31 3.86 -5.14
CA ASN A 22 -18.18 3.14 -4.22
C ASN A 22 -17.64 3.10 -2.78
N LEU A 23 -17.15 4.24 -2.29
CA LEU A 23 -16.58 4.36 -0.95
C LEU A 23 -17.72 4.33 0.08
N THR A 24 -18.05 3.14 0.54
CA THR A 24 -18.97 2.89 1.65
C THR A 24 -18.19 2.77 2.97
N PRO A 25 -18.84 3.02 4.12
CA PRO A 25 -18.22 2.76 5.42
C PRO A 25 -17.69 1.32 5.53
N ASP A 26 -18.52 0.34 5.20
CA ASP A 26 -18.17 -1.09 5.26
C ASP A 26 -17.08 -1.48 4.24
N GLY A 27 -16.93 -0.71 3.16
CA GLY A 27 -15.94 -0.94 2.11
C GLY A 27 -14.50 -0.78 2.61
N LYS A 28 -14.29 -0.07 3.73
CA LYS A 28 -12.97 0.07 4.34
C LYS A 28 -12.47 -1.27 4.88
N GLU A 29 -13.26 -1.93 5.70
CA GLU A 29 -12.88 -3.20 6.34
C GLU A 29 -12.71 -4.30 5.30
N VAL A 30 -13.58 -4.34 4.28
CA VAL A 30 -13.45 -5.24 3.13
C VAL A 30 -12.14 -4.99 2.38
N ALA A 31 -11.81 -3.73 2.06
CA ALA A 31 -10.57 -3.43 1.35
C ALA A 31 -9.32 -3.80 2.16
N VAL A 32 -9.32 -3.60 3.48
CA VAL A 32 -8.22 -4.05 4.34
C VAL A 32 -8.11 -5.58 4.34
N GLN A 33 -9.23 -6.29 4.35
CA GLN A 33 -9.26 -7.74 4.27
C GLN A 33 -8.72 -8.25 2.93
N ASP A 34 -9.13 -7.65 1.80
CA ASP A 34 -8.62 -7.99 0.47
C ASP A 34 -7.08 -7.81 0.39
N ILE A 35 -6.56 -6.73 0.98
CA ILE A 35 -5.10 -6.49 1.06
C ILE A 35 -4.41 -7.61 1.84
N ARG A 36 -4.96 -8.01 3.00
CA ARG A 36 -4.41 -9.11 3.81
C ARG A 36 -4.43 -10.45 3.06
N GLU A 37 -5.48 -10.71 2.30
CA GLU A 37 -5.60 -11.92 1.49
C GLU A 37 -4.53 -11.97 0.40
N VAL A 38 -4.31 -10.86 -0.32
CA VAL A 38 -3.23 -10.76 -1.31
C VAL A 38 -1.87 -10.97 -0.65
N PHE A 39 -1.61 -10.35 0.49
CA PHE A 39 -0.35 -10.58 1.23
C PHE A 39 -0.21 -12.04 1.67
N THR A 40 -1.30 -12.69 2.08
CA THR A 40 -1.31 -14.11 2.44
C THR A 40 -0.92 -15.00 1.25
N VAL A 41 -1.48 -14.75 0.06
CA VAL A 41 -1.12 -15.46 -1.18
C VAL A 41 0.37 -15.27 -1.51
N VAL A 42 0.88 -14.04 -1.36
CA VAL A 42 2.29 -13.75 -1.63
C VAL A 42 3.21 -14.38 -0.58
N ASN A 43 2.83 -14.36 0.70
CA ASN A 43 3.55 -15.04 1.77
C ASN A 43 3.66 -16.54 1.49
N GLN A 44 2.56 -17.20 1.10
CA GLN A 44 2.57 -18.62 0.72
C GLN A 44 3.52 -18.91 -0.44
N ARG A 45 3.64 -17.97 -1.39
CA ARG A 45 4.61 -18.09 -2.48
C ARG A 45 6.06 -17.99 -2.00
N LEU A 46 6.34 -17.13 -1.03
CA LEU A 46 7.67 -16.88 -0.48
C LEU A 46 8.11 -17.88 0.61
N ASN A 47 7.17 -18.62 1.21
CA ASN A 47 7.36 -19.47 2.40
C ASN A 47 8.36 -20.62 2.27
N SER A 48 9.02 -20.81 1.11
CA SER A 48 10.15 -21.72 0.95
C SER A 48 11.52 -21.03 1.06
N GLY A 49 11.60 -19.86 1.70
CA GLY A 49 12.83 -19.06 1.78
C GLY A 49 13.23 -18.46 0.43
N GLN A 50 12.27 -18.37 -0.50
CA GLN A 50 12.52 -17.86 -1.83
C GLN A 50 12.80 -16.37 -1.76
N GLN A 51 13.86 -15.96 -2.44
CA GLN A 51 14.21 -14.55 -2.50
C GLN A 51 13.20 -13.78 -3.37
N TYR A 52 12.64 -14.38 -4.42
CA TYR A 52 11.78 -13.71 -5.38
C TYR A 52 10.49 -14.51 -5.61
N LEU A 53 9.45 -13.86 -6.14
CA LEU A 53 8.14 -14.48 -6.40
C LEU A 53 8.17 -15.53 -7.51
N VAL A 54 9.11 -15.38 -8.45
CA VAL A 54 9.25 -16.25 -9.62
C VAL A 54 10.73 -16.59 -9.83
N GLY A 55 11.07 -17.87 -9.65
CA GLY A 55 12.44 -18.35 -9.85
C GLY A 55 13.41 -17.78 -8.82
N ASN A 56 14.67 -17.63 -9.22
CA ASN A 56 15.79 -17.29 -8.32
C ASN A 56 16.37 -15.89 -8.58
N ASN A 57 15.77 -15.11 -9.48
CA ASN A 57 16.25 -13.78 -9.86
C ASN A 57 15.12 -12.76 -9.78
N LEU A 58 15.47 -11.49 -9.63
CA LEU A 58 14.53 -10.37 -9.73
C LEU A 58 13.71 -10.46 -11.02
N SER A 59 12.40 -10.35 -10.89
CA SER A 59 11.47 -10.43 -12.01
C SER A 59 10.47 -9.27 -12.03
N SER A 60 9.74 -9.16 -13.14
CA SER A 60 8.62 -8.21 -13.25
C SER A 60 7.53 -8.44 -12.20
N ALA A 61 7.36 -9.67 -11.71
CA ALA A 61 6.40 -9.98 -10.65
C ALA A 61 6.77 -9.28 -9.34
N ASP A 62 8.05 -9.32 -8.95
CA ASP A 62 8.55 -8.68 -7.73
C ASP A 62 8.39 -7.15 -7.82
N ILE A 63 8.78 -6.57 -8.95
CA ILE A 63 8.68 -5.12 -9.19
C ILE A 63 7.22 -4.68 -9.17
N THR A 64 6.33 -5.42 -9.84
CA THR A 64 4.91 -5.09 -9.91
C THR A 64 4.26 -5.17 -8.53
N PHE A 65 4.51 -6.27 -7.80
CA PHE A 65 3.99 -6.42 -6.44
C PHE A 65 4.51 -5.31 -5.52
N ALA A 66 5.82 -5.05 -5.51
CA ALA A 66 6.41 -4.01 -4.69
C ALA A 66 5.90 -2.62 -5.04
N ALA A 67 5.74 -2.29 -6.32
CA ALA A 67 5.19 -1.02 -6.75
C ALA A 67 3.75 -0.83 -6.23
N LEU A 68 2.87 -1.81 -6.41
CA LEU A 68 1.47 -1.72 -6.00
C LEU A 68 1.30 -1.74 -4.47
N ALA A 69 2.08 -2.56 -3.75
CA ALA A 69 2.03 -2.65 -2.30
C ALA A 69 2.64 -1.42 -1.61
N SER A 70 3.54 -0.68 -2.28
CA SER A 70 4.24 0.45 -1.67
C SER A 70 3.35 1.61 -1.23
N PHE A 71 2.19 1.79 -1.89
CA PHE A 71 1.19 2.79 -1.49
C PHE A 71 0.55 2.45 -0.13
N VAL A 72 0.44 1.15 0.17
CA VAL A 72 -0.10 0.64 1.43
C VAL A 72 0.97 0.72 2.51
N ILE A 73 2.12 0.08 2.30
CA ILE A 73 3.12 -0.11 3.37
C ILE A 73 4.19 0.98 3.46
N ARG A 74 4.25 1.91 2.50
CA ARG A 74 5.07 3.14 2.52
C ARG A 74 6.56 2.89 2.83
N PRO A 75 7.32 2.20 1.97
CA PRO A 75 8.75 1.94 2.19
C PRO A 75 9.58 3.24 2.19
N GLU A 76 10.73 3.23 2.87
CA GLU A 76 11.59 4.41 3.08
C GLU A 76 12.02 5.14 1.79
N TYR A 77 12.36 4.38 0.75
CA TYR A 77 12.82 4.93 -0.52
C TYR A 77 11.69 5.16 -1.53
N HIS A 78 10.42 5.19 -1.09
CA HIS A 78 9.32 5.54 -1.97
C HIS A 78 9.43 7.03 -2.39
N PRO A 79 9.34 7.36 -3.69
CA PRO A 79 9.58 8.73 -4.17
C PRO A 79 8.54 9.75 -3.69
N VAL A 80 7.34 9.30 -3.30
CA VAL A 80 6.20 10.18 -2.97
C VAL A 80 5.76 10.08 -1.51
N TYR A 81 5.87 8.91 -0.88
CA TYR A 81 5.22 8.67 0.42
C TYR A 81 6.31 8.56 1.48
N ASN A 82 6.23 9.40 2.49
CA ASN A 82 7.12 9.34 3.65
C ASN A 82 6.91 8.02 4.42
N SER A 83 7.97 7.32 4.80
CA SER A 83 7.90 6.10 5.63
C SER A 83 7.49 6.35 7.07
N GLN A 84 7.63 7.58 7.57
CA GLN A 84 7.16 7.99 8.89
C GLN A 84 5.63 7.98 8.96
N LEU A 85 5.13 7.22 9.93
CA LEU A 85 3.70 6.96 10.09
C LEU A 85 3.02 7.89 11.11
N SER A 86 3.76 8.82 11.74
CA SER A 86 3.30 9.68 12.85
C SER A 86 2.10 10.58 12.52
N LYS A 87 1.80 10.81 11.23
CA LYS A 87 0.67 11.61 10.76
C LYS A 87 -0.55 10.78 10.34
N LEU A 88 -0.46 9.44 10.42
CA LEU A 88 -1.55 8.54 10.02
C LEU A 88 -2.45 8.17 11.21
N PRO A 89 -3.72 7.83 10.97
CA PRO A 89 -4.59 7.24 11.98
C PRO A 89 -3.98 5.94 12.55
N ALA A 90 -4.14 5.72 13.86
CA ALA A 90 -3.55 4.58 14.57
C ALA A 90 -3.91 3.21 13.93
N GLU A 91 -5.16 3.05 13.49
CA GLU A 91 -5.62 1.83 12.81
C GLU A 91 -4.83 1.55 11.53
N MET A 92 -4.55 2.58 10.72
CA MET A 92 -3.75 2.44 9.51
C MET A 92 -2.30 2.09 9.85
N VAL A 93 -1.75 2.67 10.92
CA VAL A 93 -0.40 2.34 11.40
C VAL A 93 -0.30 0.87 11.81
N MET A 94 -1.32 0.35 12.50
CA MET A 94 -1.38 -1.06 12.89
C MET A 94 -1.35 -1.98 11.67
N VAL A 95 -2.20 -1.73 10.67
CA VAL A 95 -2.24 -2.53 9.43
C VAL A 95 -0.91 -2.43 8.67
N ILE A 96 -0.31 -1.23 8.58
CA ILE A 96 0.98 -1.07 7.88
C ILE A 96 2.07 -1.88 8.57
N ASN A 97 2.16 -1.83 9.90
CA ASN A 97 3.17 -2.56 10.64
C ASN A 97 2.95 -4.08 10.54
N GLU A 98 1.70 -4.53 10.69
CA GLU A 98 1.30 -5.93 10.47
C GLU A 98 1.79 -6.45 9.11
N LEU A 99 1.49 -5.72 8.03
CA LEU A 99 1.86 -6.11 6.67
C LEU A 99 3.37 -6.04 6.42
N ARG A 100 4.10 -5.14 7.07
CA ARG A 100 5.57 -5.01 6.95
C ARG A 100 6.31 -6.18 7.60
N GLU A 101 5.72 -6.81 8.62
CA GLU A 101 6.30 -7.94 9.35
C GLU A 101 6.11 -9.28 8.62
N THR A 102 5.39 -9.32 7.50
CA THR A 102 5.23 -10.55 6.71
C THR A 102 6.36 -10.72 5.68
N PRO A 103 6.63 -11.94 5.18
CA PRO A 103 7.59 -12.16 4.09
C PRO A 103 7.31 -11.30 2.85
N ALA A 104 6.03 -11.11 2.50
CA ALA A 104 5.62 -10.22 1.42
C ALA A 104 5.99 -8.76 1.73
N GLY A 105 5.75 -8.27 2.96
CA GLY A 105 6.18 -6.94 3.39
C GLY A 105 7.69 -6.76 3.30
N GLU A 106 8.45 -7.73 3.80
CA GLU A 106 9.92 -7.73 3.74
C GLU A 106 10.44 -7.68 2.29
N LEU A 107 9.83 -8.45 1.38
CA LEU A 107 10.14 -8.38 -0.06
C LEU A 107 10.02 -6.94 -0.56
N VAL A 108 8.89 -6.27 -0.31
CA VAL A 108 8.67 -4.88 -0.79
C VAL A 108 9.68 -3.92 -0.17
N MET A 109 9.92 -4.00 1.13
CA MET A 109 10.87 -3.14 1.83
C MET A 109 12.29 -3.32 1.25
N ARG A 110 12.69 -4.57 0.97
CA ARG A 110 13.98 -4.89 0.34
C ARG A 110 14.05 -4.38 -1.10
N MET A 111 13.02 -4.58 -1.92
CA MET A 111 12.99 -4.12 -3.31
C MET A 111 13.26 -2.60 -3.41
N TYR A 112 12.65 -1.81 -2.54
CA TYR A 112 12.91 -0.37 -2.51
C TYR A 112 14.30 -0.01 -1.98
N ARG A 113 14.80 -0.72 -0.98
CA ARG A 113 16.16 -0.51 -0.45
C ARG A 113 17.25 -0.82 -1.48
N GLU A 114 17.11 -1.92 -2.20
CA GLU A 114 18.15 -2.43 -3.10
C GLU A 114 18.09 -1.81 -4.50
N HIS A 115 16.88 -1.49 -4.99
CA HIS A 115 16.70 -1.03 -6.38
C HIS A 115 16.25 0.42 -6.50
N ARG A 116 15.97 1.10 -5.39
CA ARG A 116 15.79 2.56 -5.34
C ARG A 116 16.63 3.24 -4.25
N PRO A 117 17.92 2.89 -4.06
CA PRO A 117 18.76 3.66 -3.16
C PRO A 117 18.85 5.12 -3.66
N LYS A 118 18.87 6.06 -2.73
CA LYS A 118 19.10 7.48 -3.04
C LYS A 118 20.52 7.72 -3.54
#